data_AF-A0A7J7DJ56-F1
#
_entry.id   AF-A0A7J7DJ56-F1
#
_cell.length_a   1.000
_cell.length_b   1.000
_cell.length_c   1.000
_cell.angle_alpha   90.00
_cell.angle_beta   90.00
_cell.angle_gamma   90.00
#
_symmetry.space_group_name_H-M   'P 1'
#
loop_
_entity.id
_entity.type
_entity.pdbx_description
1 polymer ?
#
loop_
_entity_poly.entity_id
_entity_poly.type
_entity_poly.pdbx_seq_one_letter_code
_entity_poly.pdbx_strand_id
1 'polypeptide(L)'
;MKEAKMKRELLDLVKVILEFSERLKRAKEAVKGGRLIFVAEELRALKKGLRIGDKEEKEPIVYGLLRKEWLDCLEEIQEKLVRLMERGVPFELKFSRVHVQYHLSIEGIPGVEFHSVLEAMEVVGILEYGLAKVADQIIKFVIAPVVKYGSPVSVGEEVNTGLRGTSEANLKIEPSPAEIENVDCETIYSGVIQIVKLFMNVYASRMALGFNVLEN
;
A
#
# COMPACT_ATOMS: atom_id res chain seq x y z
N MET A 1 -29.84 -26.75 -36.38
CA MET A 1 -28.61 -27.09 -35.60
C MET A 1 -27.69 -25.89 -35.36
N LYS A 2 -27.30 -25.11 -36.39
CA LYS A 2 -26.41 -23.93 -36.23
C LYS A 2 -26.97 -22.86 -35.28
N GLU A 3 -28.26 -22.53 -35.38
CA GLU A 3 -28.87 -21.48 -34.55
C GLU A 3 -28.91 -21.85 -33.06
N ALA A 4 -29.22 -23.10 -32.72
CA ALA A 4 -29.20 -23.58 -31.34
C ALA A 4 -27.79 -23.59 -30.74
N LYS A 5 -26.76 -23.84 -31.57
CA LYS A 5 -25.36 -23.76 -31.17
C LYS A 5 -24.94 -22.31 -30.87
N MET A 6 -25.26 -21.37 -31.76
CA MET A 6 -25.02 -19.94 -31.54
C MET A 6 -25.75 -19.40 -30.30
N LYS A 7 -27.01 -19.79 -30.08
CA LYS A 7 -27.77 -19.41 -28.88
C LYS A 7 -27.11 -19.91 -27.60
N ARG A 8 -26.54 -21.11 -27.61
CA ARG A 8 -25.80 -21.67 -26.47
C ARG A 8 -24.49 -20.91 -26.22
N GLU A 9 -23.71 -20.68 -27.27
CA GLU A 9 -22.45 -19.90 -27.18
C GLU A 9 -22.69 -18.47 -26.66
N LEU A 10 -23.76 -17.81 -27.12
CA LEU A 10 -24.15 -16.49 -26.63
C LEU A 10 -24.56 -16.53 -25.15
N LEU A 11 -25.31 -17.54 -24.74
CA LEU A 11 -25.70 -17.74 -23.33
C LEU A 11 -24.48 -17.94 -22.43
N ASP A 12 -23.50 -18.71 -22.89
CA ASP A 12 -22.28 -18.95 -22.13
C ASP A 12 -21.43 -17.69 -22.04
N LEU A 13 -21.35 -16.88 -23.10
CA LEU A 13 -20.73 -15.55 -23.05
C LEU A 13 -21.42 -14.62 -22.04
N VAL A 14 -22.75 -14.58 -22.05
CA VAL A 14 -23.53 -13.75 -21.10
C VAL A 14 -23.28 -14.18 -19.66
N LYS A 15 -23.21 -15.49 -19.38
CA LYS A 15 -22.88 -16.00 -18.03
C LYS A 15 -21.52 -15.53 -17.56
N VAL A 16 -20.51 -15.61 -18.43
CA VAL A 16 -19.15 -15.15 -18.11
C VAL A 16 -19.17 -13.64 -17.81
N ILE A 17 -19.83 -12.84 -18.65
CA ILE A 17 -19.95 -11.38 -18.42
C ILE A 17 -20.61 -11.07 -17.08
N LEU A 18 -21.72 -11.75 -16.76
CA LEU A 18 -22.42 -11.57 -15.49
C LEU A 18 -21.52 -11.90 -14.30
N GLU A 19 -20.76 -12.99 -14.37
CA GLU A 19 -19.80 -13.37 -13.33
C GLU A 19 -18.73 -12.28 -13.13
N PHE A 20 -18.16 -11.75 -14.21
CA PHE A 20 -17.18 -10.65 -14.13
C PHE A 20 -17.78 -9.39 -13.51
N SER A 21 -18.96 -8.98 -13.96
CA SER A 21 -19.64 -7.79 -13.43
C SER A 21 -19.98 -7.94 -11.94
N GLU A 22 -20.43 -9.12 -11.50
CA GLU A 22 -20.68 -9.37 -10.08
C GLU A 22 -19.40 -9.32 -9.24
N ARG A 23 -18.31 -9.90 -9.73
CA ARG A 23 -17.00 -9.85 -9.06
C ARG A 23 -16.48 -8.43 -8.93
N LEU A 24 -16.56 -7.63 -10.00
CA LEU A 24 -16.20 -6.21 -9.97
C LEU A 24 -17.07 -5.41 -8.98
N LYS A 25 -18.38 -5.68 -8.94
CA LYS A 25 -19.27 -5.06 -7.97
C LYS A 25 -18.89 -5.42 -6.53
N ARG A 26 -18.61 -6.70 -6.24
CA ARG A 26 -18.14 -7.16 -4.93
C ARG A 26 -16.82 -6.51 -4.54
N ALA A 27 -15.88 -6.37 -5.48
CA ALA A 27 -14.62 -5.69 -5.24
C ALA A 27 -14.87 -4.21 -4.85
N LYS A 28 -15.69 -3.48 -5.61
CA LYS A 28 -16.07 -2.09 -5.28
C LYS A 28 -16.73 -1.94 -3.91
N GLU A 29 -17.59 -2.88 -3.52
CA GLU A 29 -18.20 -2.87 -2.18
C GLU A 29 -17.18 -3.19 -1.08
N ALA A 30 -16.27 -4.13 -1.32
CA ALA A 30 -15.21 -4.49 -0.39
C ALA A 30 -14.18 -3.36 -0.19
N VAL A 31 -13.95 -2.52 -1.20
CA VAL A 31 -13.16 -1.28 -1.08
C VAL A 31 -13.75 -0.35 -0.02
N LYS A 32 -15.08 -0.14 -0.06
CA LYS A 32 -15.78 0.71 0.91
C LYS A 32 -15.73 0.12 2.32
N GLY A 33 -15.69 -1.20 2.43
CA GLY A 33 -15.55 -1.91 3.71
C GLY A 33 -14.12 -2.06 4.23
N GLY A 34 -13.12 -1.49 3.55
CA GLY A 34 -11.71 -1.54 3.98
C GLY A 34 -11.03 -2.92 3.82
N ARG A 35 -11.63 -3.86 3.08
CA ARG A 35 -11.05 -5.21 2.85
C ARG A 35 -10.03 -5.19 1.70
N LEU A 36 -8.94 -4.45 1.91
CA LEU A 36 -7.98 -4.09 0.86
C LEU A 36 -7.27 -5.30 0.22
N ILE A 37 -6.85 -6.29 1.01
CA ILE A 37 -6.16 -7.49 0.50
C ILE A 37 -7.09 -8.27 -0.43
N PHE A 38 -8.30 -8.60 0.04
CA PHE A 38 -9.31 -9.32 -0.76
C PHE A 38 -9.56 -8.62 -2.09
N VAL A 39 -9.70 -7.30 -2.05
CA VAL A 39 -9.91 -6.48 -3.24
C VAL A 39 -8.73 -6.55 -4.20
N ALA A 40 -7.50 -6.43 -3.69
CA ALA A 40 -6.29 -6.48 -4.50
C ALA A 40 -6.13 -7.84 -5.20
N GLU A 41 -6.36 -8.94 -4.48
CA GLU A 41 -6.32 -10.29 -5.02
C GLU A 41 -7.41 -10.50 -6.08
N GLU A 42 -8.62 -10.01 -5.82
CA GLU A 42 -9.74 -10.14 -6.74
C GLU A 42 -9.48 -9.35 -8.02
N LEU A 43 -8.93 -8.13 -7.94
CA LEU A 43 -8.50 -7.38 -9.11
C LEU A 43 -7.38 -8.09 -9.88
N ARG A 44 -6.41 -8.69 -9.19
CA ARG A 44 -5.33 -9.46 -9.84
C ARG A 44 -5.89 -10.67 -10.58
N ALA A 45 -6.88 -11.36 -10.02
CA ALA A 45 -7.55 -12.48 -10.66
C ALA A 45 -8.38 -12.03 -11.88
N LEU A 46 -9.14 -10.94 -11.74
CA LEU A 46 -9.93 -10.35 -12.83
C LEU A 46 -9.04 -9.86 -13.98
N LYS A 47 -7.86 -9.29 -13.68
CA LYS A 47 -6.86 -8.90 -14.70
C LYS A 47 -6.49 -10.06 -15.61
N LYS A 48 -6.21 -11.23 -15.03
CA LYS A 48 -5.87 -12.46 -15.77
C LYS A 48 -7.06 -12.92 -16.61
N GLY A 49 -8.26 -12.92 -16.03
CA GLY A 49 -9.47 -13.33 -16.71
C GLY A 49 -9.85 -12.44 -17.90
N LEU A 50 -9.63 -11.13 -17.80
CA LEU A 50 -9.90 -10.14 -18.86
C LEU A 50 -8.77 -10.02 -19.89
N ARG A 51 -7.67 -10.77 -19.72
CA ARG A 51 -6.48 -10.74 -20.59
C ARG A 51 -5.98 -9.32 -20.84
N ILE A 52 -5.88 -8.53 -19.77
CA ILE A 52 -5.48 -7.13 -19.87
C ILE A 52 -4.01 -7.05 -20.30
N GLY A 53 -3.78 -6.56 -21.51
CA GLY A 53 -2.47 -6.50 -22.16
C GLY A 53 -2.45 -7.17 -23.53
N ASP A 54 -3.31 -8.17 -23.74
CA ASP A 54 -3.43 -8.92 -24.99
C ASP A 54 -4.71 -8.51 -25.71
N LYS A 55 -4.64 -7.43 -26.51
CA LYS A 55 -5.79 -7.00 -27.33
C LYS A 55 -5.81 -7.77 -28.64
N GLU A 56 -6.85 -8.58 -28.85
CA GLU A 56 -7.18 -9.09 -30.18
C GLU A 56 -8.11 -8.11 -30.90
N GLU A 57 -7.86 -7.84 -32.18
CA GLU A 57 -8.64 -6.89 -33.00
C GLU A 57 -10.12 -7.27 -33.20
N LYS A 58 -10.50 -8.51 -32.88
CA LYS A 58 -11.83 -9.08 -33.17
C LYS A 58 -12.66 -9.40 -31.93
N GLU A 59 -12.33 -8.83 -30.77
CA GLU A 59 -13.10 -9.08 -29.54
C GLU A 59 -14.44 -8.34 -29.50
N PRO A 60 -15.47 -8.95 -28.88
CA PRO A 60 -16.72 -8.27 -28.59
C PRO A 60 -16.53 -6.98 -27.76
N ILE A 61 -17.28 -5.92 -28.09
CA ILE A 61 -17.23 -4.60 -27.43
C ILE A 61 -17.35 -4.70 -25.90
N VAL A 62 -18.12 -5.66 -25.40
CA VAL A 62 -18.34 -5.88 -23.97
C VAL A 62 -17.06 -6.17 -23.19
N TYR A 63 -16.05 -6.82 -23.79
CA TYR A 63 -14.75 -7.00 -23.14
C TYR A 63 -14.02 -5.66 -22.95
N GLY A 64 -14.17 -4.74 -23.90
CA GLY A 64 -13.65 -3.37 -23.76
C GLY A 64 -14.30 -2.64 -22.58
N LEU A 65 -15.61 -2.79 -22.39
CA LEU A 65 -16.34 -2.21 -21.26
C LEU A 65 -15.89 -2.82 -19.93
N LEU A 66 -15.78 -4.14 -19.83
CA LEU A 66 -15.32 -4.83 -18.61
C LEU A 66 -13.89 -4.45 -18.24
N ARG A 67 -12.99 -4.32 -19.22
CA ARG A 67 -11.61 -3.86 -18.99
C ARG A 67 -11.57 -2.43 -18.47
N LYS A 68 -12.44 -1.55 -19.00
CA LYS A 68 -12.58 -0.18 -18.49
C LYS A 68 -13.09 -0.18 -17.04
N GLU A 69 -14.15 -0.93 -16.74
CA GLU A 69 -14.68 -1.01 -15.37
C GLU A 69 -13.67 -1.57 -14.37
N TRP A 70 -12.85 -2.54 -14.79
CA TRP A 70 -11.73 -3.05 -14.01
C TRP A 70 -10.67 -1.98 -13.78
N LEU A 71 -10.32 -1.21 -14.82
CA LEU A 71 -9.33 -0.13 -14.72
C LEU A 71 -9.80 0.96 -13.77
N ASP A 72 -11.04 1.42 -13.91
CA ASP A 72 -11.64 2.42 -13.03
C ASP A 72 -11.62 1.94 -11.57
N CYS A 73 -11.88 0.65 -11.33
CA CYS A 73 -11.79 0.05 -10.00
C CYS A 73 -10.34 0.03 -9.49
N LEU A 74 -9.38 -0.37 -10.32
CA LEU A 74 -7.96 -0.39 -9.97
C LEU A 74 -7.48 1.00 -9.58
N GLU A 75 -7.79 2.03 -10.36
CA GLU A 75 -7.40 3.41 -10.09
C GLU A 75 -7.92 3.89 -8.72
N GLU A 76 -9.20 3.59 -8.39
CA GLU A 76 -9.79 3.92 -7.09
C GLU A 76 -9.02 3.27 -5.92
N ILE A 77 -8.63 2.00 -6.08
CA ILE A 77 -7.88 1.27 -5.04
C ILE A 77 -6.46 1.79 -4.91
N GLN A 78 -5.77 2.02 -6.03
CA GLN A 78 -4.42 2.57 -6.02
C GLN A 78 -4.40 3.93 -5.32
N GLU A 79 -5.37 4.81 -5.62
CA GLU A 79 -5.49 6.10 -4.94
C GLU A 79 -5.71 5.94 -3.43
N LYS A 80 -6.63 5.06 -3.01
CA LYS A 80 -6.88 4.81 -1.58
C LYS A 80 -5.66 4.24 -0.87
N LEU A 81 -4.96 3.28 -1.46
CA LEU A 81 -3.74 2.68 -0.91
C LEU A 81 -2.62 3.71 -0.74
N VAL A 82 -2.42 4.56 -1.74
CA VAL A 82 -1.42 5.64 -1.66
C VAL A 82 -1.75 6.64 -0.56
N ARG A 83 -3.02 7.03 -0.41
CA ARG A 83 -3.46 7.91 0.68
C ARG A 83 -3.26 7.27 2.06
N LEU A 84 -3.46 5.95 2.16
CA LEU A 84 -3.21 5.22 3.40
C LEU A 84 -1.72 5.10 3.70
N MET A 85 -0.89 4.88 2.69
CA MET A 85 0.57 4.91 2.82
C MET A 85 1.05 6.24 3.40
N GLU A 86 0.58 7.36 2.84
CA GLU A 86 0.92 8.71 3.30
C GLU A 86 0.45 8.98 4.74
N ARG A 87 -0.72 8.46 5.11
CA ARG A 87 -1.27 8.61 6.48
C ARG A 87 -0.60 7.73 7.50
N GLY A 88 -0.16 6.54 7.10
CA GLY A 88 0.52 5.61 8.01
C GLY A 88 1.96 5.98 8.28
N VAL A 89 2.50 6.96 7.55
CA VAL A 89 3.84 7.49 7.77
C VAL A 89 3.79 9.01 7.86
N PRO A 90 3.10 9.62 8.84
CA PRO A 90 3.09 11.07 8.92
C PRO A 90 4.48 11.62 9.30
N PHE A 91 4.94 12.63 8.56
CA PHE A 91 6.13 13.39 8.90
C PHE A 91 5.73 14.74 9.51
N GLU A 92 6.20 15.00 10.72
CA GLU A 92 5.98 16.28 11.39
C GLU A 92 7.21 17.17 11.25
N LEU A 93 7.12 18.19 10.38
CA LEU A 93 8.20 19.13 10.08
C LEU A 93 8.66 19.92 11.31
N LYS A 94 7.75 20.23 12.24
CA LYS A 94 8.03 21.10 13.39
C LYS A 94 8.99 20.48 14.41
N PHE A 95 9.02 19.15 14.49
CA PHE A 95 9.85 18.42 15.43
C PHE A 95 10.80 17.43 14.76
N SER A 96 10.87 17.46 13.42
CA SER A 96 11.57 16.45 12.63
C SER A 96 11.22 15.05 13.14
N ARG A 97 9.94 14.69 13.22
CA ARG A 97 9.52 13.34 13.67
C ARG A 97 8.89 12.57 12.54
N VAL A 98 9.24 11.29 12.45
CA VAL A 98 8.55 10.32 11.60
C VAL A 98 7.69 9.47 12.50
N HIS A 99 6.38 9.51 12.26
CA HIS A 99 5.45 8.62 12.92
C HIS A 99 5.18 7.46 11.98
N VAL A 100 5.13 6.23 12.50
CA VAL A 100 4.55 5.10 11.77
C VAL A 100 3.38 4.57 12.56
N GLN A 101 2.20 4.77 11.98
CA GLN A 101 0.94 4.38 12.56
C GLN A 101 0.59 2.97 12.08
N TYR A 102 0.62 2.00 13.01
CA TYR A 102 0.32 0.61 12.67
C TYR A 102 -1.16 0.37 12.36
N HIS A 103 -2.05 1.21 12.90
CA HIS A 103 -3.50 1.11 12.71
C HIS A 103 -4.05 2.38 12.07
N LEU A 104 -4.52 2.25 10.85
CA LEU A 104 -5.13 3.33 10.08
C LEU A 104 -6.65 3.29 10.18
N SER A 105 -7.26 4.43 9.82
CA SER A 105 -8.68 4.52 9.57
C SER A 105 -8.95 4.89 8.12
N ILE A 106 -9.90 4.19 7.50
CA ILE A 106 -10.42 4.50 6.17
C ILE A 106 -11.80 5.14 6.36
N GLU A 107 -11.95 6.43 6.02
CA GLU A 107 -13.27 7.10 5.98
C GLU A 107 -14.11 6.90 7.27
N GLY A 108 -13.47 6.77 8.43
CA GLY A 108 -14.14 6.55 9.72
C GLY A 108 -14.29 5.08 10.15
N ILE A 109 -13.83 4.10 9.35
CA ILE A 109 -13.72 2.69 9.73
C ILE A 109 -12.37 2.48 10.44
N PRO A 110 -12.35 2.22 11.77
CA PRO A 110 -11.12 1.94 12.50
C PRO A 110 -10.60 0.52 12.21
N GLY A 111 -9.29 0.32 12.31
CA GLY A 111 -8.69 -1.02 12.40
C GLY A 111 -8.05 -1.55 11.11
N VAL A 112 -7.70 -0.68 10.15
CA VAL A 112 -6.93 -1.13 8.98
C VAL A 112 -5.46 -1.20 9.35
N GLU A 113 -4.92 -2.40 9.41
CA GLU A 113 -3.49 -2.59 9.69
C GLU A 113 -2.65 -2.04 8.54
N PHE A 114 -1.60 -1.27 8.86
CA PHE A 114 -0.68 -0.73 7.87
C PHE A 114 -0.03 -1.82 7.01
N HIS A 115 0.25 -2.98 7.60
CA HIS A 115 0.69 -4.17 6.88
C HIS A 115 -0.26 -4.57 5.76
N SER A 116 -1.58 -4.60 6.03
CA SER A 116 -2.59 -4.95 5.02
C SER A 116 -2.60 -3.96 3.84
N VAL A 117 -2.19 -2.72 4.07
CA VAL A 117 -2.00 -1.71 3.02
C VAL A 117 -0.77 -2.06 2.18
N LEU A 118 0.37 -2.36 2.81
CA LEU A 118 1.60 -2.74 2.12
C LEU A 118 1.41 -4.01 1.27
N GLU A 119 0.74 -5.02 1.80
CA GLU A 119 0.44 -6.26 1.09
C GLU A 119 -0.51 -6.01 -0.11
N ALA A 120 -1.57 -5.23 0.09
CA ALA A 120 -2.46 -4.87 -1.00
C ALA A 120 -1.73 -4.07 -2.10
N MET A 121 -0.81 -3.17 -1.73
CA MET A 121 0.02 -2.42 -2.66
C MET A 121 0.96 -3.33 -3.47
N GLU A 122 1.53 -4.36 -2.85
CA GLU A 122 2.35 -5.38 -3.53
C GLU A 122 1.51 -6.15 -4.54
N VAL A 123 0.33 -6.62 -4.14
CA VAL A 123 -0.56 -7.41 -5.00
C VAL A 123 -1.02 -6.62 -6.23
N VAL A 124 -1.30 -5.32 -6.09
CA VAL A 124 -1.67 -4.45 -7.23
C VAL A 124 -0.45 -3.86 -7.97
N GLY A 125 0.77 -4.11 -7.50
CA GLY A 125 2.02 -3.73 -8.16
C GLY A 125 2.39 -2.25 -8.05
N ILE A 126 2.05 -1.59 -6.94
CA ILE A 126 2.40 -0.18 -6.67
C ILE A 126 3.22 0.04 -5.40
N LEU A 127 3.69 -1.03 -4.75
CA LEU A 127 4.44 -0.92 -3.50
C LEU A 127 5.68 -0.03 -3.69
N GLU A 128 6.45 -0.24 -4.75
CA GLU A 128 7.64 0.57 -5.09
C GLU A 128 7.31 2.07 -5.20
N TYR A 129 6.17 2.42 -5.79
CA TYR A 129 5.71 3.80 -5.87
C TYR A 129 5.36 4.38 -4.49
N GLY A 130 4.69 3.59 -3.64
CA GLY A 130 4.44 3.96 -2.25
C GLY A 130 5.72 4.20 -1.46
N LEU A 131 6.69 3.29 -1.60
CA LEU A 131 8.00 3.40 -0.96
C LEU A 131 8.80 4.61 -1.49
N ALA A 132 8.73 4.90 -2.79
CA ALA A 132 9.36 6.08 -3.38
C ALA A 132 8.80 7.38 -2.79
N LYS A 133 7.49 7.45 -2.55
CA LYS A 133 6.87 8.59 -1.86
C LYS A 133 7.34 8.75 -0.43
N VAL A 134 7.46 7.65 0.32
CA VAL A 134 8.04 7.68 1.67
C VAL A 134 9.48 8.15 1.61
N ALA A 135 10.29 7.65 0.68
CA ALA A 135 11.67 8.08 0.51
C ALA A 135 11.78 9.58 0.22
N ASP A 136 10.90 10.11 -0.65
CA ASP A 136 10.79 11.55 -0.91
C ASP A 136 10.47 12.35 0.37
N GLN A 137 9.58 11.84 1.22
CA GLN A 137 9.28 12.46 2.52
C GLN A 137 10.50 12.42 3.47
N ILE A 138 11.23 11.30 3.53
CA ILE A 138 12.48 11.21 4.31
C ILE A 138 13.49 12.26 3.82
N ILE A 139 13.68 12.39 2.51
CA ILE A 139 14.59 13.38 1.95
C ILE A 139 14.16 14.80 2.35
N LYS A 140 12.87 15.11 2.23
CA LYS A 140 12.32 16.45 2.51
C LYS A 140 12.33 16.82 4.00
N PHE A 141 12.01 15.87 4.88
CA PHE A 141 11.74 16.15 6.29
C PHE A 141 12.87 15.72 7.23
N VAL A 142 13.78 14.86 6.76
CA VAL A 142 14.94 14.40 7.53
C VAL A 142 16.23 14.92 6.91
N ILE A 143 16.52 14.57 5.66
CA ILE A 143 17.83 14.84 5.07
C ILE A 143 18.04 16.34 4.82
N ALA A 144 17.09 17.01 4.16
CA ALA A 144 17.22 18.42 3.80
C ALA A 144 17.37 19.35 5.03
N PRO A 145 16.60 19.18 6.13
CA PRO A 145 16.83 19.95 7.36
C PRO A 145 18.21 19.70 7.96
N VAL A 146 18.67 18.45 8.05
CA VAL A 146 19.98 18.15 8.66
C VAL A 146 21.11 18.78 7.87
N VAL A 147 21.07 18.67 6.54
CA VAL A 147 22.05 19.30 5.66
C VAL A 147 22.03 20.82 5.79
N LYS A 148 20.85 21.43 5.98
CA LYS A 148 20.70 22.89 6.08
C LYS A 148 21.15 23.45 7.43
N TYR A 149 20.91 22.74 8.53
CA TYR A 149 21.11 23.26 9.89
C TYR A 149 22.37 22.75 10.58
N GLY A 150 23.08 21.76 10.01
CA GLY A 150 24.38 21.33 10.55
C GLY A 150 24.29 20.52 11.86
N SER A 151 23.09 20.23 12.35
CA SER A 151 22.91 19.61 13.68
C SER A 151 22.84 18.08 13.60
N PRO A 152 23.50 17.35 14.52
CA PRO A 152 23.39 15.90 14.60
C PRO A 152 21.94 15.48 14.88
N VAL A 153 21.51 14.35 14.34
CA VAL A 153 20.21 13.75 14.64
C VAL A 153 20.34 12.73 15.76
N SER A 154 19.60 12.89 16.86
CA SER A 154 19.34 11.77 17.75
C SER A 154 18.15 10.98 17.20
N VAL A 155 18.35 9.68 16.96
CA VAL A 155 17.31 8.77 16.48
C VAL A 155 16.87 7.87 17.62
N GLY A 156 15.63 8.04 18.09
CA GLY A 156 15.04 7.23 19.15
C GLY A 156 13.76 6.56 18.67
N GLU A 157 13.67 5.25 18.82
CA GLU A 157 12.43 4.48 18.62
C GLU A 157 11.62 4.53 19.93
N GLU A 158 10.55 5.32 19.94
CA GLU A 158 9.56 5.34 21.02
C GLU A 158 8.33 4.57 20.56
N VAL A 159 8.21 3.31 20.99
CA VAL A 159 6.97 2.55 20.86
C VAL A 159 5.99 3.06 21.91
N ASN A 160 5.10 3.96 21.50
CA ASN A 160 4.05 4.46 22.38
C ASN A 160 2.87 3.49 22.32
N THR A 161 2.68 2.73 23.40
CA THR A 161 1.44 1.98 23.61
C THR A 161 0.41 2.95 24.20
N GLY A 162 -0.31 3.66 23.33
CA GLY A 162 -1.34 4.61 23.77
C GLY A 162 -2.45 3.92 24.57
N LEU A 163 -3.09 4.67 25.48
CA LEU A 163 -4.22 4.26 26.35
C LEU A 163 -5.42 3.61 25.63
N ARG A 164 -5.44 3.59 24.30
CA ARG A 164 -6.50 3.09 23.41
C ARG A 164 -6.12 1.85 22.57
N GLY A 165 -4.94 1.26 22.78
CA GLY A 165 -4.52 0.03 22.09
C GLY A 165 -4.01 0.24 20.66
N THR A 166 -3.89 1.48 20.18
CA THR A 166 -3.18 1.79 18.93
C THR A 166 -1.67 1.78 19.21
N SER A 167 -1.01 0.71 18.79
CA SER A 167 0.45 0.68 18.72
C SER A 167 0.90 1.71 17.68
N GLU A 168 1.80 2.61 18.06
CA GLU A 168 2.46 3.59 17.19
C GLU A 168 3.96 3.52 17.44
N ALA A 169 4.75 3.47 16.37
CA ALA A 169 6.20 3.59 16.49
C ALA A 169 6.59 5.00 16.07
N ASN A 170 7.24 5.71 16.97
CA ASN A 170 7.69 7.06 16.71
C ASN A 170 9.19 7.04 16.54
N LEU A 171 9.66 7.50 15.39
CA LEU A 171 11.05 7.81 15.18
C LEU A 171 11.24 9.31 15.37
N LYS A 172 11.81 9.66 16.52
CA LYS A 172 12.16 11.05 16.81
C LYS A 172 13.52 11.36 16.21
N ILE A 173 13.63 12.44 15.44
CA ILE A 173 14.89 12.93 14.87
C ILE A 173 15.09 14.34 15.43
N GLU A 174 15.79 14.46 16.56
CA GLU A 174 16.03 15.76 17.20
C GLU A 174 17.40 16.32 16.82
N PRO A 175 17.50 17.63 16.50
CA PRO A 175 18.77 18.31 16.37
C PRO A 175 19.47 18.34 17.75
N SER A 176 20.65 17.75 17.82
CA SER A 176 21.53 17.84 18.98
C SER A 176 22.07 19.28 19.11
N PRO A 177 22.16 19.84 20.32
CA PRO A 177 22.70 21.18 20.56
C PRO A 177 24.22 21.29 20.33
N ALA A 178 24.91 20.20 19.98
CA ALA A 178 26.32 20.24 19.64
C ALA A 178 26.51 20.76 18.20
N GLU A 179 27.06 21.97 18.06
CA GLU A 179 27.63 22.45 16.79
C GLU A 179 28.80 21.52 16.42
N ILE A 180 28.62 20.69 15.39
CA ILE A 180 29.73 19.97 14.78
C ILE A 180 30.02 20.65 13.45
N GLU A 181 31.28 21.03 13.24
CA GLU A 181 31.79 21.70 12.04
C GLU A 181 31.66 20.85 10.75
N ASN A 182 31.13 19.63 10.86
CA ASN A 182 30.82 18.72 9.78
C ASN A 182 29.51 18.00 10.13
N VAL A 183 28.52 18.08 9.23
CA VAL A 183 27.34 17.22 9.27
C VAL A 183 27.83 15.78 9.28
N ASP A 184 27.61 15.07 10.38
CA ASP A 184 27.98 13.67 10.46
C ASP A 184 27.06 12.84 9.56
N CYS A 185 27.52 12.60 8.33
CA CYS A 185 26.84 11.75 7.36
C CYS A 185 26.50 10.38 7.96
N GLU A 186 27.33 9.85 8.86
CA GLU A 186 27.10 8.57 9.53
C GLU A 186 25.80 8.60 10.34
N THR A 187 25.53 9.70 11.04
CA THR A 187 24.28 9.92 11.78
C THR A 187 23.07 10.02 10.86
N ILE A 188 23.18 10.67 9.69
CA ILE A 188 22.09 10.72 8.68
C ILE A 188 21.80 9.31 8.14
N TYR A 189 22.85 8.58 7.73
CA TYR A 189 22.70 7.22 7.21
C TYR A 189 22.13 6.28 8.27
N SER A 190 22.54 6.42 9.52
CA SER A 190 21.97 5.68 10.66
C SER A 190 20.48 5.95 10.82
N GLY A 191 20.04 7.21 10.74
CA GLY A 191 18.63 7.58 10.77
C GLY A 191 17.82 6.99 9.61
N VAL A 192 18.33 7.07 8.38
CA VAL A 192 17.69 6.45 7.21
C VAL A 192 17.60 4.92 7.38
N ILE A 193 18.66 4.28 7.84
CA ILE A 193 18.68 2.83 8.11
C ILE A 193 17.65 2.47 9.18
N GLN A 194 17.47 3.28 10.23
CA GLN A 194 16.45 3.02 11.25
C GLN A 194 15.03 3.16 10.69
N ILE A 195 14.75 4.15 9.84
CA ILE A 195 13.45 4.27 9.15
C ILE A 195 13.20 3.02 8.29
N VAL A 196 14.18 2.63 7.48
CA VAL A 196 14.09 1.42 6.65
C VAL A 196 13.88 0.18 7.51
N LYS A 197 14.60 0.02 8.62
CA LYS A 197 14.40 -1.09 9.57
C LYS A 197 13.02 -1.06 10.18
N LEU A 198 12.46 0.10 10.50
CA LEU A 198 11.11 0.24 11.02
C LEU A 198 10.08 -0.30 10.01
N PHE A 199 10.19 0.10 8.74
CA PHE A 199 9.35 -0.45 7.66
C PHE A 199 9.54 -1.95 7.47
N MET A 200 10.79 -2.41 7.45
CA MET A 200 11.10 -3.82 7.31
C MET A 200 10.59 -4.63 8.50
N ASN A 201 10.59 -4.10 9.72
CA ASN A 201 10.02 -4.75 10.90
C ASN A 201 8.50 -4.79 10.83
N VAL A 202 7.85 -3.71 10.38
CA VAL A 202 6.39 -3.69 10.14
C VAL A 202 6.01 -4.72 9.08
N TYR A 203 6.83 -4.90 8.05
CA TYR A 203 6.63 -5.89 7.00
C TYR A 203 6.99 -7.32 7.45
N ALA A 204 8.07 -7.49 8.23
CA ALA A 204 8.63 -8.79 8.63
C ALA A 204 7.99 -9.41 9.88
N SER A 205 7.24 -8.63 10.67
CA SER A 205 6.54 -9.12 11.87
C SER A 205 5.54 -10.26 11.59
N ARG A 206 5.32 -10.64 10.31
CA ARG A 206 4.65 -11.88 9.94
C ARG A 206 5.43 -12.87 9.07
N MET A 207 6.61 -12.54 8.52
CA MET A 207 7.49 -13.61 7.98
C MET A 207 8.00 -14.50 9.13
N ALA A 208 8.27 -13.93 10.30
CA ALA A 208 8.65 -14.70 11.49
C ALA A 208 7.48 -15.47 12.15
N LEU A 209 6.23 -15.09 11.87
CA LEU A 209 5.02 -15.77 12.40
C LEU A 209 4.27 -16.61 11.35
N GLY A 210 4.78 -16.66 10.10
CA GLY A 210 4.19 -17.39 8.98
C GLY A 210 5.01 -18.59 8.48
N PHE A 211 6.25 -18.77 8.95
CA PHE A 211 7.11 -19.91 8.61
C PHE A 211 7.14 -21.00 9.70
N ASN A 212 5.99 -21.39 10.24
CA ASN A 212 5.86 -22.58 11.10
C ASN A 212 4.59 -23.40 10.80
N VAL A 213 4.13 -23.42 9.56
CA VAL A 213 3.23 -24.48 9.07
C VAL A 213 3.62 -24.82 7.64
N LEU A 214 4.61 -25.71 7.49
CA LEU A 214 4.74 -26.74 6.46
C LEU A 214 6.17 -27.31 6.53
N GLU A 215 6.49 -28.00 7.62
CA GLU A 215 7.39 -29.14 7.58
C GLU A 215 6.80 -30.24 8.48
N ASN A 216 6.63 -31.41 7.85
CA ASN A 216 5.93 -32.65 8.26
C ASN A 216 4.42 -32.72 8.00
#